data_AF-S0G134-F1
#
_entry.id   AF-S0G134-F1
#
_cell.length_a   1.000
_cell.length_b   1.000
_cell.length_c   1.000
_cell.angle_alpha   90.00
_cell.angle_beta   90.00
_cell.angle_gamma   90.00
#
_symmetry.space_group_name_H-M   'P 1'
#
loop_
_entity.id
_entity.type
_entity.pdbx_description
1 polymer ?
#
loop_
_entity_poly.entity_id
_entity_poly.type
_entity_poly.pdbx_seq_one_letter_code
_entity_poly.pdbx_strand_id
1 'polypeptide(L)' 'MTSYHPAGTYTCQEYREEMILLALQKKLAAPDLSPEEKQRVLEEIAEVEARMGMD' A
#
# COMPACT_ATOMS: atom_id res chain seq x y z
N MET A 1 11.45 -10.28 -26.27
CA MET A 1 11.95 -10.41 -24.89
C MET A 1 10.80 -10.06 -23.98
N THR A 2 9.99 -11.06 -23.63
CA THR A 2 8.76 -10.86 -22.85
C THR A 2 9.07 -11.39 -21.47
N SER A 3 9.26 -10.51 -20.50
CA SER A 3 9.61 -10.85 -19.12
C SER A 3 8.45 -11.61 -18.48
N TYR A 4 8.52 -12.94 -18.53
CA TYR A 4 7.64 -13.86 -17.83
C TYR A 4 8.07 -13.90 -16.36
N HIS A 5 7.41 -13.14 -15.49
CA HIS A 5 7.57 -13.32 -14.05
C HIS A 5 6.80 -14.59 -13.65
N PRO A 6 7.48 -15.65 -13.16
CA PRO A 6 6.79 -16.86 -12.76
C PRO A 6 5.87 -16.56 -11.57
N ALA A 7 4.60 -16.91 -11.70
CA ALA A 7 3.55 -16.75 -10.71
C ALA A 7 3.75 -17.65 -9.46
N GLY A 8 4.90 -17.52 -8.77
CA GLY A 8 5.28 -18.41 -7.67
C GLY A 8 6.14 -17.80 -6.57
N THR A 9 6.43 -16.50 -6.62
CA THR A 9 7.13 -15.81 -5.53
C THR A 9 6.51 -14.44 -5.32
N TYR A 10 5.21 -14.39 -4.95
CA TYR A 10 4.79 -13.30 -4.07
C TYR A 10 5.57 -13.54 -2.79
N THR A 11 6.65 -12.79 -2.63
CA THR A 11 7.37 -12.82 -1.38
C THR A 11 6.37 -12.45 -0.29
N CYS A 12 6.49 -13.05 0.90
CA CYS A 12 5.65 -12.64 2.04
C CYS A 12 5.71 -11.11 2.28
N GLN A 13 6.71 -10.43 1.72
CA GLN A 13 6.88 -8.99 1.73
C GLN A 13 5.87 -8.27 0.82
N GLU A 14 5.79 -8.59 -0.47
CA GLU A 14 4.83 -7.93 -1.40
C GLU A 14 3.39 -8.10 -0.92
N TYR A 15 3.03 -9.32 -0.49
CA TYR A 15 1.70 -9.58 0.08
C TYR A 15 1.46 -8.76 1.37
N ARG A 16 2.48 -8.58 2.22
CA ARG A 16 2.34 -7.74 3.42
C ARG A 16 2.16 -6.27 3.06
N GLU A 17 2.90 -5.77 2.07
CA GLU A 17 2.81 -4.39 1.61
C GLU A 17 1.42 -4.11 1.02
N GLU A 18 0.89 -5.01 0.20
CA GLU A 18 -0.51 -4.95 -0.29
C GLU A 18 -1.52 -4.93 0.87
N MET A 19 -1.32 -5.77 1.89
CA MET A 19 -2.20 -5.81 3.06
C MET A 19 -2.13 -4.52 3.91
N ILE A 20 -0.94 -3.91 4.01
CA ILE A 20 -0.74 -2.63 4.69
C ILE A 20 -1.45 -1.52 3.91
N LEU A 21 -1.24 -1.45 2.59
CA LEU A 21 -1.89 -0.48 1.71
C LEU A 21 -3.41 -0.56 1.81
N LEU A 22 -3.98 -1.77 1.77
CA LEU A 22 -5.42 -1.99 1.92
C LEU A 22 -5.94 -1.51 3.29
N ALA A 23 -5.19 -1.74 4.37
CA ALA A 23 -5.58 -1.28 5.70
C ALA A 23 -5.55 0.26 5.80
N LEU A 24 -4.55 0.91 5.20
CA LEU A 24 -4.44 2.37 5.15
C LEU A 24 -5.58 3.00 4.34
N GLN A 25 -5.92 2.43 3.18
CA GLN A 25 -7.05 2.88 2.37
C GLN A 25 -8.39 2.76 3.14
N LYS A 26 -8.57 1.67 3.91
CA LYS A 26 -9.75 1.52 4.78
C LYS A 26 -9.80 2.58 5.88
N LYS A 27 -8.66 2.92 6.48
CA LYS A 27 -8.57 4.00 7.47
C LYS A 27 -8.89 5.35 6.83
N LEU A 28 -8.39 5.61 5.62
CA LEU A 28 -8.66 6.83 4.87
C LEU A 28 -10.14 7.03 4.56
N ALA A 29 -10.87 5.93 4.34
CA ALA A 29 -12.30 5.91 4.10
C ALA A 29 -13.16 6.03 5.38
N ALA A 30 -12.55 6.09 6.57
CA ALA A 30 -13.30 6.23 7.81
C ALA A 30 -13.97 7.61 7.88
N PRO A 31 -15.27 7.69 8.24
CA PRO A 31 -16.03 8.94 8.23
C PRO A 31 -15.60 9.93 9.32
N ASP A 32 -14.98 9.45 10.39
CA ASP A 32 -14.58 10.26 11.56
C ASP A 32 -13.07 10.62 11.56
N LEU A 33 -12.40 10.49 10.41
CA LEU A 33 -10.96 10.74 10.31
C LEU A 33 -10.66 12.25 10.37
N SER A 34 -9.87 12.69 11.34
CA SER A 34 -9.45 14.09 11.43
C SER A 34 -8.57 14.49 10.25
N PRO A 35 -8.51 15.78 9.87
CA PRO A 35 -7.60 16.26 8.82
C PRO A 35 -6.14 15.89 9.06
N GLU A 36 -5.70 15.93 10.33
CA GLU A 36 -4.33 15.59 10.73
C GLU A 36 -4.05 14.09 10.55
N GLU A 37 -4.99 13.23 10.94
CA GLU A 37 -4.88 11.78 10.74
C GLU A 37 -4.96 11.42 9.25
N LYS A 38 -5.83 12.10 8.51
CA LYS A 38 -5.95 11.93 7.06
C LYS A 38 -4.62 12.21 6.37
N GLN A 39 -3.97 13.30 6.72
CA GLN A 39 -2.67 13.66 6.15
C GLN A 39 -1.61 12.59 6.46
N ARG A 40 -1.54 12.10 7.70
CA ARG A 40 -0.63 11.02 8.08
C ARG A 40 -0.89 9.72 7.32
N VAL A 41 -2.15 9.34 7.17
CA VAL A 41 -2.53 8.14 6.40
C VAL A 41 -2.14 8.28 4.94
N LEU A 42 -2.28 9.47 4.34
CA LEU A 42 -1.85 9.72 2.95
C LEU A 42 -0.32 9.62 2.81
N GLU A 43 0.44 10.16 3.76
CA GLU A 43 1.91 10.03 3.77
C GLU A 43 2.35 8.56 3.89
N GLU A 44 1.73 7.80 4.80
CA GLU A 44 2.00 6.36 4.94
C GLU A 44 1.64 5.56 3.67
N ILE A 45 0.56 5.93 2.96
CA ILE A 45 0.19 5.31 1.68
C ILE A 45 1.27 5.56 0.63
N ALA A 46 1.72 6.80 0.46
CA ALA A 46 2.74 7.16 -0.51
C ALA A 46 4.07 6.42 -0.25
N GLU A 47 4.47 6.27 1.03
CA GLU A 47 5.66 5.50 1.38
C GLU A 47 5.54 4.01 1.02
N VAL A 48 4.35 3.42 1.17
CA VAL A 48 4.11 2.01 0.85
C VAL A 48 4.07 1.82 -0.66
N GLU A 49 3.41 2.71 -1.40
CA GLU A 49 3.39 2.70 -2.86
C GLU A 49 4.80 2.84 -3.47
N ALA A 50 5.63 3.71 -2.89
CA ALA A 50 7.04 3.84 -3.30
C ALA A 50 7.86 2.57 -3.01
N ARG A 51 7.64 1.89 -1.88
CA ARG A 51 8.30 0.60 -1.56
C ARG A 51 7.89 -0.51 -2.52
N MET A 52 6.63 -0.50 -2.95
CA MET A 52 6.07 -1.44 -3.94
C MET A 52 6.45 -1.09 -5.39
N GLY A 53 7.03 0.09 -5.64
CA GLY A 53 7.35 0.58 -6.98
C GLY A 53 6.11 0.88 -7.83
N MET A 54 5.03 1.33 -7.19
CA MET A 54 3.76 1.68 -7.84
C MET A 54 3.66 3.16 -8.27
N ASP A 55 4.62 3.99 -7.83
CA ASP A 55 4.71 5.44 -8.08
C ASP A 55 5.61 5.78 -9.27
#